data_AF-A0AAU6LS93-F1
#
_entry.id   AF-A0AAU6LS93-F1
#
_cell.length_a   1.000
_cell.length_b   1.000
_cell.length_c   1.000
_cell.angle_alpha   90.00
_cell.angle_beta   90.00
_cell.angle_gamma   90.00
#
_symmetry.space_group_name_H-M   'P 1'
#
loop_
_entity.id
_entity.type
_entity.pdbx_description
1 polymer ?
#
loop_
_entity_poly.entity_id
_entity_poly.type
_entity_poly.pdbx_seq_one_letter_code
_entity_poly.pdbx_strand_id
1 'polypeptide(L)'
;MSEAVPGDLDPARRAALARRLLGALRSHCAGARAETRGSLARGTADAYSDIDLRWTVPDGRFADCVAAVPELLGTVRHVASLRVDPELGNSRSRRLLFVDFDGLPLFWRLDLEIVALSVADRPGYDQDNPAARSDDWSRPASALANAVAAVKALLRGRPETARGLLERGFARIGLADTLSGDWFADITRLARAAAAIEPARGPLAERVVRLAADHRPDLGRPGR
;
A
#
# COMPACT_ATOMS: atom_id res chain seq x y z
N MET A 1 19.24 19.47 1.49
CA MET A 1 18.43 18.27 1.21
C MET A 1 18.73 17.26 2.30
N SER A 2 17.83 17.08 3.27
CA SER A 2 18.05 16.11 4.35
C SER A 2 17.78 14.71 3.83
N GLU A 3 18.81 13.85 3.85
CA GLU A 3 18.64 12.41 3.62
C GLU A 3 17.60 11.86 4.61
N ALA A 4 16.69 11.03 4.12
CA ALA A 4 15.69 10.41 4.97
C ALA A 4 16.37 9.32 5.81
N VAL A 5 16.41 9.50 7.13
CA VAL A 5 16.84 8.44 8.05
C VAL A 5 15.88 7.25 7.90
N PRO A 6 16.36 6.04 7.57
CA PRO A 6 15.54 4.84 7.56
C PRO A 6 14.92 4.63 8.95
N GLY A 7 13.59 4.55 9.04
CA GLY A 7 12.87 4.36 10.30
C GLY A 7 12.29 5.63 10.94
N ASP A 8 12.44 6.81 10.34
CA ASP A 8 11.71 7.99 10.79
C ASP A 8 10.21 7.85 10.48
N LEU A 9 9.41 7.73 11.54
CA LEU A 9 7.96 7.60 11.49
C LEU A 9 7.23 8.89 11.90
N ASP A 10 7.88 10.06 11.81
CA ASP A 10 7.27 11.35 12.09
C ASP A 10 6.01 11.61 11.22
N PRO A 11 4.81 11.65 11.81
CA PRO A 11 3.58 11.92 11.07
C PRO A 11 3.60 13.25 10.30
N ALA A 12 4.35 14.26 10.77
CA ALA A 12 4.45 15.55 10.09
C ALA A 12 5.20 15.44 8.75
N ARG A 13 6.26 14.62 8.68
CA ARG A 13 6.96 14.32 7.42
C ARG A 13 6.05 13.61 6.43
N ARG A 14 5.26 12.63 6.88
CA ARG A 14 4.27 11.96 6.04
C ARG A 14 3.19 12.93 5.54
N ALA A 15 2.67 13.79 6.41
CA ALA A 15 1.69 14.80 6.03
C ALA A 15 2.25 15.81 5.02
N ALA A 16 3.52 16.20 5.16
CA ALA A 16 4.21 17.03 4.18
C ALA A 16 4.34 16.33 2.82
N LEU A 17 4.68 15.03 2.81
CA LEU A 17 4.69 14.23 1.58
C LEU A 17 3.30 14.18 0.92
N ALA A 18 2.26 13.84 1.68
CA ALA A 18 0.89 13.79 1.18
C ALA A 18 0.44 15.12 0.56
N ARG A 19 0.78 16.26 1.18
CA ARG A 19 0.50 17.59 0.62
C ARG A 19 1.22 17.85 -0.70
N ARG A 20 2.49 17.44 -0.83
CA ARG A 20 3.24 17.57 -2.09
C ARG A 20 2.66 16.70 -3.19
N LEU A 21 2.28 15.46 -2.88
CA LEU A 21 1.60 14.56 -3.80
C LEU A 21 0.27 15.16 -4.28
N LEU A 22 -0.56 15.64 -3.36
CA LEU A 22 -1.81 16.33 -3.70
C LEU A 22 -1.59 17.55 -4.60
N GLY A 23 -0.54 18.34 -4.33
CA GLY A 23 -0.15 19.47 -5.18
C GLY A 23 0.13 19.04 -6.62
N ALA A 24 0.99 18.03 -6.80
CA ALA A 24 1.34 17.49 -8.10
C ALA A 24 0.10 16.93 -8.85
N LEU A 25 -0.74 16.15 -8.17
CA LEU A 25 -1.97 15.58 -8.75
C LEU A 25 -2.95 16.68 -9.20
N ARG A 26 -3.13 17.73 -8.40
CA ARG A 26 -4.01 18.86 -8.73
C ARG A 26 -3.48 19.69 -9.90
N SER A 27 -2.16 19.85 -10.01
CA SER A 27 -1.55 20.65 -11.08
C SER A 27 -1.45 19.92 -12.41
N HIS A 28 -1.63 18.61 -12.44
CA HIS A 28 -1.37 17.81 -13.64
C HIS A 28 -2.34 18.10 -14.81
N CYS A 29 -3.64 18.29 -14.53
CA CYS A 29 -4.60 18.63 -15.58
C CYS A 29 -5.73 19.54 -15.09
N ALA A 30 -6.23 20.40 -15.98
CA ALA A 30 -7.32 21.31 -15.68
C ALA A 30 -8.60 20.54 -15.33
N GLY A 31 -9.30 20.98 -14.28
CA GLY A 31 -10.52 20.34 -13.80
C GLY A 31 -10.29 19.13 -12.90
N ALA A 32 -9.05 18.68 -12.69
CA ALA A 32 -8.75 17.65 -11.72
C ALA A 32 -8.88 18.17 -10.28
N ARG A 33 -9.24 17.25 -9.38
CA ARG A 33 -9.30 17.48 -7.93
C ARG A 33 -8.61 16.32 -7.24
N ALA A 34 -7.80 16.62 -6.22
CA ALA A 34 -7.22 15.59 -5.39
C ALA A 34 -7.48 15.88 -3.91
N GLU A 35 -7.74 14.84 -3.13
CA GLU A 35 -8.06 14.92 -1.70
C GLU A 35 -7.47 13.74 -0.93
N THR A 36 -7.23 13.94 0.37
CA THR A 36 -6.91 12.84 1.27
C THR A 36 -8.14 11.98 1.49
N ARG A 37 -7.93 10.68 1.76
CA ARG A 37 -8.94 9.72 2.19
C ARG A 37 -8.50 9.08 3.50
N GLY A 38 -9.28 8.08 3.94
CA GLY A 38 -8.90 7.19 5.02
C GLY A 38 -8.59 7.91 6.33
N SER A 39 -7.53 7.45 7.00
CA SER A 39 -7.16 7.97 8.32
C SER A 39 -6.66 9.41 8.27
N LEU A 40 -6.02 9.83 7.17
CA LEU A 40 -5.56 11.22 6.99
C LEU A 40 -6.73 12.19 6.92
N ALA A 41 -7.74 11.87 6.12
CA ALA A 41 -8.92 12.73 5.97
C ALA A 41 -9.71 12.87 7.28
N ARG A 42 -9.77 11.80 8.09
CA ARG A 42 -10.46 11.79 9.38
C ARG A 42 -9.65 12.42 10.53
N GLY A 43 -8.37 12.76 10.31
CA GLY A 43 -7.49 13.24 11.38
C GLY A 43 -7.13 12.18 12.42
N THR A 44 -7.31 10.89 12.12
CA THR A 44 -7.04 9.77 13.04
C THR A 44 -5.78 8.99 12.65
N ALA A 45 -4.91 9.59 11.84
CA ALA A 45 -3.75 8.92 11.28
C ALA A 45 -2.58 8.92 12.28
N ASP A 46 -1.98 7.75 12.51
CA ASP A 46 -0.81 7.59 13.37
C ASP A 46 0.48 7.40 12.54
N ALA A 47 1.59 7.13 13.23
CA ALA A 47 2.91 6.88 12.66
C ALA A 47 2.95 5.72 11.63
N TYR A 48 2.01 4.76 11.73
CA TYR A 48 1.96 3.55 10.91
C TYR A 48 0.90 3.61 9.80
N SER A 49 0.11 4.67 9.76
CA SER A 49 -0.89 4.87 8.71
C SER A 49 -0.22 5.13 7.36
N ASP A 50 -0.78 4.50 6.33
CA ASP A 50 -0.52 4.74 4.91
C ASP A 50 -0.92 6.15 4.47
N ILE A 51 -0.78 6.41 3.17
CA ILE A 51 -1.21 7.63 2.51
C ILE A 51 -2.36 7.28 1.56
N ASP A 52 -3.60 7.50 1.98
CA ASP A 52 -4.77 7.32 1.12
C ASP A 52 -5.09 8.62 0.39
N LEU A 53 -5.02 8.62 -0.94
CA LEU A 53 -5.39 9.77 -1.77
C LEU A 53 -6.45 9.37 -2.79
N ARG A 54 -7.29 10.34 -3.14
CA ARG A 54 -8.21 10.24 -4.27
C ARG A 54 -7.91 11.36 -5.27
N TRP A 55 -7.86 11.01 -6.54
CA TRP A 55 -7.66 11.90 -7.67
C TRP A 55 -8.82 11.77 -8.64
N THR A 56 -9.72 12.75 -8.62
CA THR A 56 -10.83 12.85 -9.56
C THR A 56 -10.39 13.63 -10.79
N VAL A 57 -10.53 13.04 -11.97
CA VAL A 57 -10.06 13.60 -13.25
C VAL A 57 -11.20 13.70 -14.26
N PRO A 58 -11.14 14.61 -15.25
CA PRO A 58 -12.11 14.64 -16.35
C PRO A 58 -12.15 13.31 -17.10
N ASP A 59 -13.35 12.84 -17.47
CA ASP A 59 -13.58 11.54 -18.11
C ASP A 59 -12.70 11.33 -19.35
N GLY A 60 -12.65 12.31 -20.26
CA GLY A 60 -11.85 12.25 -21.48
C GLY A 60 -10.33 12.27 -21.26
N ARG A 61 -9.86 12.45 -20.02
CA ARG A 61 -8.43 12.45 -19.65
C ARG A 61 -8.06 11.29 -18.74
N PHE A 62 -9.00 10.40 -18.40
CA PHE A 62 -8.77 9.35 -17.43
C PHE A 62 -7.58 8.46 -17.79
N ALA A 63 -7.54 7.92 -19.02
CA ALA A 63 -6.47 7.05 -19.47
C ALA A 63 -5.10 7.74 -19.42
N ASP A 64 -5.00 8.98 -19.92
CA ASP A 64 -3.78 9.78 -19.88
C ASP A 64 -3.30 10.00 -18.44
N CYS A 65 -4.23 10.34 -17.53
CA CYS A 65 -3.92 10.60 -16.14
C CYS A 65 -3.39 9.33 -15.44
N VAL A 66 -4.01 8.16 -15.71
CA VAL A 66 -3.53 6.88 -15.19
C VAL A 66 -2.12 6.57 -15.72
N ALA A 67 -1.88 6.76 -17.01
CA ALA A 67 -0.58 6.51 -17.63
C ALA A 67 0.52 7.45 -17.10
N ALA A 68 0.19 8.69 -16.76
CA ALA A 68 1.12 9.69 -16.27
C ALA A 68 1.56 9.49 -14.81
N VAL A 69 0.90 8.60 -14.04
CA VAL A 69 1.16 8.45 -12.59
C VAL A 69 2.64 8.21 -12.25
N PRO A 70 3.36 7.27 -12.89
CA PRO A 70 4.75 7.00 -12.50
C PRO A 70 5.64 8.24 -12.58
N GLU A 71 5.57 8.97 -13.70
CA GLU A 71 6.35 10.20 -13.92
C GLU A 71 5.90 11.32 -12.98
N LEU A 72 4.58 11.52 -12.86
CA LEU A 72 4.00 12.55 -12.02
C LEU A 72 4.40 12.39 -10.55
N LEU A 73 4.28 11.18 -10.00
CA LEU A 73 4.71 10.90 -8.63
C LEU A 73 6.23 11.02 -8.49
N GLY A 74 6.98 10.62 -9.53
CA GLY A 74 8.44 10.76 -9.62
C GLY A 74 8.94 12.20 -9.42
N THR A 75 8.16 13.22 -9.82
CA THR A 75 8.49 14.63 -9.56
C THR A 75 8.51 15.01 -8.08
N VAL A 76 7.77 14.25 -7.25
CA VAL A 76 7.69 14.47 -5.81
C VAL A 76 8.70 13.59 -5.08
N ARG A 77 8.72 12.30 -5.42
CA ARG A 77 9.64 11.31 -4.87
C ARG A 77 9.75 10.10 -5.80
N HIS A 78 10.95 9.52 -5.88
CA HIS A 78 11.20 8.34 -6.69
C HIS A 78 10.30 7.15 -6.30
N VAL A 79 9.61 6.59 -7.30
CA VAL A 79 8.70 5.45 -7.17
C VAL A 79 9.54 4.18 -7.20
N ALA A 80 9.54 3.43 -6.10
CA ALA A 80 10.24 2.16 -5.98
C ALA A 80 9.42 1.01 -6.58
N SER A 81 8.10 1.06 -6.38
CA SER A 81 7.17 0.07 -6.92
C SER A 81 5.81 0.71 -7.18
N LEU A 82 5.15 0.28 -8.24
CA LEU A 82 3.76 0.65 -8.55
C LEU A 82 3.01 -0.61 -8.96
N ARG A 83 1.85 -0.83 -8.36
CA ARG A 83 0.96 -1.95 -8.67
C ARG A 83 -0.46 -1.45 -8.84
N VAL A 84 -1.18 -2.08 -9.75
CA VAL A 84 -2.58 -1.83 -10.00
C VAL A 84 -3.41 -2.86 -9.24
N ASP A 85 -4.45 -2.41 -8.54
CA ASP A 85 -5.41 -3.32 -7.92
C ASP A 85 -6.15 -4.15 -8.99
N PRO A 86 -6.18 -5.49 -8.89
CA PRO A 86 -6.75 -6.34 -9.92
C PRO A 86 -8.25 -6.16 -10.05
N GLU A 87 -8.94 -5.76 -8.98
CA GLU A 87 -10.39 -5.59 -8.97
C GLU A 87 -10.83 -4.40 -9.83
N LEU A 88 -9.90 -3.48 -10.14
CA LEU A 88 -10.11 -2.30 -10.99
C LEU A 88 -9.07 -2.21 -12.12
N GLY A 89 -8.33 -3.28 -12.38
CA GLY A 89 -7.16 -3.27 -13.27
C GLY A 89 -7.46 -3.06 -14.74
N ASN A 90 -8.71 -3.21 -15.17
CA ASN A 90 -9.18 -2.92 -16.52
C ASN A 90 -10.33 -1.92 -16.56
N SER A 91 -10.71 -1.34 -15.42
CA SER A 91 -11.76 -0.31 -15.38
C SER A 91 -11.35 0.93 -16.17
N ARG A 92 -12.31 1.45 -16.96
CA ARG A 92 -12.13 2.64 -17.82
C ARG A 92 -12.37 3.96 -17.11
N SER A 93 -12.85 3.92 -15.87
CA SER A 93 -13.28 5.10 -15.12
C SER A 93 -12.80 5.08 -13.67
N ARG A 94 -12.23 3.96 -13.20
CA ARG A 94 -11.66 3.83 -11.85
C ARG A 94 -10.33 3.08 -11.91
N ARG A 95 -9.41 3.46 -11.03
CA ARG A 95 -8.15 2.75 -10.85
C ARG A 95 -7.71 2.88 -9.40
N LEU A 96 -7.26 1.80 -8.79
CA LEU A 96 -6.59 1.85 -7.50
C LEU A 96 -5.14 1.43 -7.69
N LEU A 97 -4.21 2.27 -7.26
CA LEU A 97 -2.79 2.05 -7.39
C LEU A 97 -2.15 1.97 -6.00
N PHE A 98 -1.26 1.00 -5.81
CA PHE A 98 -0.43 0.85 -4.63
C PHE A 98 1.00 1.24 -4.98
N VAL A 99 1.53 2.26 -4.31
CA VAL A 99 2.82 2.85 -4.64
C VAL A 99 3.73 2.84 -3.41
N ASP A 100 4.91 2.26 -3.58
CA ASP A 100 6.01 2.36 -2.63
C ASP A 100 7.03 3.37 -3.16
N PHE A 101 7.57 4.20 -2.27
CA PHE A 101 8.63 5.15 -2.60
C PHE A 101 9.97 4.74 -1.99
N ASP A 102 11.05 5.15 -2.63
CA ASP A 102 12.39 4.88 -2.12
C ASP A 102 12.71 5.67 -0.85
N GLY A 103 13.39 4.99 0.09
CA GLY A 103 13.80 5.57 1.36
C GLY A 103 12.63 6.03 2.25
N LEU A 104 11.43 5.46 2.07
CA LEU A 104 10.30 5.63 2.97
C LEU A 104 10.04 4.35 3.80
N PRO A 105 9.48 4.51 5.01
CA PRO A 105 8.97 3.39 5.79
C PRO A 105 7.93 2.59 4.99
N LEU A 106 7.98 1.25 5.08
CA LEU A 106 7.00 0.36 4.44
C LEU A 106 5.56 0.63 4.89
N PHE A 107 5.37 1.29 6.04
CA PHE A 107 4.05 1.70 6.50
C PHE A 107 3.41 2.78 5.63
N TRP A 108 4.22 3.66 5.04
CA TRP A 108 3.76 4.84 4.29
C TRP A 108 3.62 4.57 2.80
N ARG A 109 3.04 3.41 2.46
CA ARG A 109 2.56 3.12 1.11
C ARG A 109 1.50 4.15 0.73
N LEU A 110 1.51 4.57 -0.54
CA LEU A 110 0.45 5.37 -1.12
C LEU A 110 -0.59 4.45 -1.75
N ASP A 111 -1.84 4.63 -1.34
CA ASP A 111 -3.02 4.04 -1.95
C ASP A 111 -3.73 5.17 -2.72
N LEU A 112 -3.54 5.20 -4.04
CA LEU A 112 -4.06 6.24 -4.93
C LEU A 112 -5.27 5.72 -5.69
N GLU A 113 -6.44 6.23 -5.34
CA GLU A 113 -7.67 6.03 -6.12
C GLU A 113 -7.78 7.10 -7.21
N ILE A 114 -7.86 6.70 -8.47
CA ILE A 114 -8.11 7.58 -9.62
C ILE A 114 -9.53 7.33 -10.10
N VAL A 115 -10.31 8.38 -10.28
CA VAL A 115 -11.75 8.30 -10.57
C VAL A 115 -12.11 9.30 -11.66
N ALA A 116 -12.80 8.87 -12.70
CA ALA A 116 -13.39 9.77 -13.67
C ALA A 116 -14.53 10.59 -13.03
N LEU A 117 -14.70 11.83 -13.46
CA LEU A 117 -15.66 12.76 -12.86
C LEU A 117 -17.10 12.23 -12.90
N SER A 118 -17.54 11.61 -13.99
CA SER A 118 -18.92 11.09 -14.11
C SER A 118 -19.29 9.99 -13.11
N VAL A 119 -18.30 9.29 -12.53
CA VAL A 119 -18.51 8.20 -11.58
C VAL A 119 -18.04 8.56 -10.17
N ALA A 120 -17.67 9.82 -9.93
CA ALA A 120 -17.07 10.24 -8.68
C ALA A 120 -17.97 9.98 -7.46
N ASP A 121 -19.27 10.21 -7.60
CA ASP A 121 -20.24 10.04 -6.51
C ASP A 121 -20.90 8.65 -6.51
N ARG A 122 -20.30 7.68 -7.22
CA ARG A 122 -20.81 6.30 -7.31
C ARG A 122 -19.85 5.33 -6.61
N PRO A 123 -19.85 5.27 -5.27
CA PRO A 123 -19.08 4.27 -4.55
C PRO A 123 -19.52 2.88 -5.00
N GLY A 124 -18.57 2.01 -5.34
CA GLY A 124 -18.86 0.67 -5.86
C GLY A 124 -19.06 0.60 -7.38
N TYR A 125 -18.85 1.69 -8.14
CA TYR A 125 -18.78 1.59 -9.60
C TYR A 125 -17.74 0.53 -10.01
N ASP A 126 -18.13 -0.37 -10.92
CA ASP A 126 -17.38 -1.57 -11.34
C ASP A 126 -17.23 -2.71 -10.31
N GLN A 127 -17.88 -2.63 -9.13
CA GLN A 127 -17.82 -3.69 -8.11
C GLN A 127 -18.36 -5.04 -8.58
N ASP A 128 -19.31 -5.06 -9.53
CA ASP A 128 -19.85 -6.29 -10.12
C ASP A 128 -19.48 -6.44 -11.60
N ASN A 129 -18.52 -5.65 -12.10
CA ASN A 129 -18.11 -5.66 -13.50
C ASN A 129 -16.92 -6.62 -13.71
N PRO A 130 -17.09 -7.75 -14.42
CA PRO A 130 -15.97 -8.67 -14.71
C PRO A 130 -14.95 -8.05 -15.68
N ALA A 131 -15.38 -7.18 -16.58
CA ALA A 131 -14.48 -6.52 -17.54
C ALA A 131 -13.55 -5.49 -16.87
N ALA A 132 -13.83 -5.09 -15.63
CA ALA A 132 -12.95 -4.22 -14.86
C ALA A 132 -11.78 -5.00 -14.21
N ARG A 133 -11.82 -6.34 -14.21
CA ARG A 133 -10.82 -7.18 -13.53
C ARG A 133 -9.60 -7.42 -14.40
N SER A 134 -8.44 -7.50 -13.77
CA SER A 134 -7.18 -7.93 -14.39
C SER A 134 -6.59 -9.13 -13.64
N ASP A 135 -5.98 -10.03 -14.39
CA ASP A 135 -5.26 -11.20 -13.86
C ASP A 135 -3.81 -10.85 -13.46
N ASP A 136 -3.33 -9.63 -13.75
CA ASP A 136 -1.95 -9.17 -13.53
C ASP A 136 -1.66 -8.80 -12.06
N TRP A 137 -1.95 -9.70 -11.12
CA TRP A 137 -1.73 -9.47 -9.69
C TRP A 137 -0.77 -10.47 -9.06
N SER A 138 0.36 -9.94 -8.57
CA SER A 138 1.35 -10.72 -7.83
C SER A 138 0.78 -11.15 -6.46
N ARG A 139 0.42 -12.43 -6.37
CA ARG A 139 0.04 -13.07 -5.09
C ARG A 139 1.15 -12.95 -4.03
N PRO A 140 2.45 -13.16 -4.35
CA PRO A 140 3.54 -12.90 -3.41
C PRO A 140 3.61 -11.45 -2.91
N ALA A 141 3.42 -10.45 -3.77
CA ALA A 141 3.38 -9.05 -3.34
C ALA A 141 2.17 -8.75 -2.43
N SER A 142 1.03 -9.42 -2.65
CA SER A 142 -0.13 -9.34 -1.76
C SER A 142 0.15 -9.97 -0.39
N ALA A 143 0.84 -11.10 -0.35
CA ALA A 143 1.27 -11.74 0.90
C ALA A 143 2.22 -10.84 1.70
N LEU A 144 3.19 -10.20 1.04
CA LEU A 144 4.09 -9.23 1.68
C LEU A 144 3.35 -8.00 2.23
N ALA A 145 2.33 -7.51 1.51
CA ALA A 145 1.48 -6.43 2.02
C ALA A 145 0.70 -6.83 3.28
N ASN A 146 0.21 -8.08 3.36
CA ASN A 146 -0.41 -8.61 4.57
C ASN A 146 0.58 -8.69 5.73
N ALA A 147 1.84 -9.08 5.48
CA ALA A 147 2.88 -9.11 6.50
C ALA A 147 3.16 -7.71 7.09
N VAL A 148 3.28 -6.68 6.25
CA VAL A 148 3.42 -5.28 6.71
C VAL A 148 2.20 -4.86 7.53
N ALA A 149 1.00 -5.17 7.08
CA ALA A 149 -0.23 -4.86 7.81
C ALA A 149 -0.30 -5.62 9.15
N ALA A 150 0.22 -6.84 9.24
CA ALA A 150 0.28 -7.60 10.48
C ALA A 150 1.22 -6.92 11.50
N VAL A 151 2.38 -6.43 11.05
CA VAL A 151 3.25 -5.58 11.88
C VAL A 151 2.50 -4.34 12.37
N LYS A 152 1.79 -3.62 11.49
CA LYS A 152 0.96 -2.46 11.89
C LYS A 152 -0.07 -2.84 12.96
N ALA A 153 -0.68 -4.01 12.85
CA ALA A 153 -1.68 -4.47 13.81
C ALA A 153 -1.05 -4.78 15.18
N LEU A 154 0.10 -5.46 15.20
CA LEU A 154 0.84 -5.79 16.42
C LEU A 154 1.30 -4.52 17.16
N LEU A 155 1.87 -3.56 16.44
CA LEU A 155 2.29 -2.26 16.99
C LEU A 155 1.12 -1.44 17.55
N ARG A 156 -0.12 -1.78 17.17
CA ARG A 156 -1.34 -1.16 17.67
C ARG A 156 -2.10 -2.05 18.67
N GLY A 157 -1.45 -3.07 19.22
CA GLY A 157 -2.04 -3.98 20.22
C GLY A 157 -3.19 -4.83 19.69
N ARG A 158 -3.19 -5.20 18.40
CA ARG A 158 -4.25 -5.98 17.74
C ARG A 158 -3.77 -7.34 17.22
N PRO A 159 -3.38 -8.28 18.11
CA PRO A 159 -2.80 -9.57 17.72
C PRO A 159 -3.75 -10.46 16.92
N GLU A 160 -5.05 -10.45 17.21
CA GLU A 160 -6.04 -11.23 16.43
C GLU A 160 -6.18 -10.72 15.00
N THR A 161 -6.08 -9.41 14.80
CA THR A 161 -6.04 -8.84 13.44
C THR A 161 -4.76 -9.24 12.72
N ALA A 162 -3.62 -9.26 13.42
CA ALA A 162 -2.34 -9.69 12.87
C ALA A 162 -2.37 -11.18 12.46
N ARG A 163 -2.93 -12.04 13.31
CA ARG A 163 -3.16 -13.47 13.01
C ARG A 163 -3.91 -13.64 11.69
N GLY A 164 -5.09 -13.05 11.57
CA GLY A 164 -5.91 -13.17 10.36
C GLY A 164 -5.23 -12.57 9.11
N LEU A 165 -4.38 -11.56 9.26
CA LEU A 165 -3.58 -11.01 8.15
C LEU A 165 -2.51 -12.00 7.69
N LEU A 166 -1.78 -12.63 8.61
CA LEU A 166 -0.75 -13.61 8.26
C LEU A 166 -1.35 -14.88 7.65
N GLU A 167 -2.45 -15.39 8.19
CA GLU A 167 -3.19 -16.53 7.62
C GLU A 167 -3.62 -16.24 6.18
N ARG A 168 -4.21 -15.06 5.92
CA ARG A 168 -4.53 -14.63 4.55
C ARG A 168 -3.28 -14.52 3.68
N GLY A 169 -2.17 -14.05 4.23
CA GLY A 169 -0.88 -13.96 3.55
C GLY A 169 -0.40 -15.33 3.06
N PHE A 170 -0.36 -16.34 3.93
CA PHE A 170 0.01 -17.71 3.58
C PHE A 170 -0.97 -18.33 2.57
N ALA A 171 -2.27 -18.14 2.77
CA ALA A 171 -3.29 -18.62 1.85
C ALA A 171 -3.15 -18.03 0.44
N ARG A 172 -2.76 -16.75 0.31
CA ARG A 172 -2.53 -16.10 -1.00
C ARG A 172 -1.44 -16.80 -1.82
N ILE A 173 -0.44 -17.36 -1.16
CA ILE A 173 0.66 -18.07 -1.81
C ILE A 173 0.50 -19.60 -1.78
N GLY A 174 -0.70 -20.09 -1.44
CA GLY A 174 -1.04 -21.51 -1.49
C GLY A 174 -0.38 -22.36 -0.40
N LEU A 175 0.10 -21.74 0.68
CA LEU A 175 0.69 -22.46 1.80
C LEU A 175 -0.38 -22.66 2.88
N ALA A 176 -0.68 -23.93 3.16
CA ALA A 176 -1.41 -24.30 4.37
C ALA A 176 -0.42 -24.20 5.53
N ASP A 177 -0.55 -23.14 6.32
CA ASP A 177 0.40 -22.86 7.37
C ASP A 177 -0.28 -22.61 8.71
N THR A 178 0.28 -23.19 9.77
CA THR A 178 -0.13 -22.92 11.14
C THR A 178 0.83 -21.89 11.72
N LEU A 179 0.28 -20.80 12.23
CA LEU A 179 1.07 -19.77 12.90
C LEU A 179 1.63 -20.32 14.20
N SER A 180 2.94 -20.12 14.40
CA SER A 180 3.66 -20.58 15.58
C SER A 180 3.35 -19.75 16.82
N GLY A 181 2.86 -18.52 16.63
CA GLY A 181 2.67 -17.54 17.70
C GLY A 181 3.95 -16.73 18.00
N ASP A 182 5.10 -17.11 17.42
CA ASP A 182 6.25 -16.21 17.30
C ASP A 182 6.04 -15.33 16.06
N TRP A 183 5.53 -14.12 16.31
CA TRP A 183 5.19 -13.17 15.25
C TRP A 183 6.38 -12.85 14.33
N PHE A 184 7.57 -12.68 14.89
CA PHE A 184 8.75 -12.39 14.09
C PHE A 184 9.09 -13.56 13.16
N ALA A 185 9.04 -14.79 13.69
CA ALA A 185 9.29 -15.99 12.90
C ALA A 185 8.23 -16.18 11.82
N ASP A 186 6.95 -16.01 12.15
CA ASP A 186 5.84 -16.17 11.21
C ASP A 186 5.89 -15.12 10.08
N ILE A 187 6.16 -13.85 10.40
CA ILE A 187 6.35 -12.79 9.40
C ILE A 187 7.55 -13.09 8.50
N THR A 188 8.68 -13.48 9.10
CA THR A 188 9.91 -13.81 8.36
C THR A 188 9.69 -14.96 7.39
N ARG A 189 8.98 -15.99 7.85
CA ARG A 189 8.65 -17.17 7.05
C ARG A 189 7.75 -16.83 5.88
N LEU A 190 6.69 -16.04 6.11
CA LEU A 190 5.82 -15.56 5.03
C LEU A 190 6.61 -14.77 4.00
N ALA A 191 7.47 -13.84 4.45
CA ALA A 191 8.28 -13.02 3.56
C ALA A 191 9.24 -13.85 2.69
N ARG A 192 9.95 -14.80 3.30
CA ARG A 192 10.86 -15.71 2.59
C ARG A 192 10.13 -16.61 1.61
N ALA A 193 8.97 -17.15 2.00
CA ALA A 193 8.15 -17.96 1.11
C ALA A 193 7.67 -17.17 -0.12
N ALA A 194 7.22 -15.93 0.07
CA ALA A 194 6.85 -15.04 -1.02
C ALA A 194 8.02 -14.78 -1.99
N ALA A 195 9.22 -14.51 -1.46
CA ALA A 195 10.42 -14.33 -2.27
C ALA A 195 10.87 -15.61 -2.99
N ALA A 196 10.67 -16.79 -2.41
CA ALA A 196 10.98 -18.05 -3.07
C ALA A 196 10.07 -18.32 -4.28
N ILE A 197 8.79 -17.92 -4.19
CA ILE A 197 7.82 -18.07 -5.29
C ILE A 197 8.05 -17.04 -6.39
N GLU A 198 8.34 -15.78 -6.02
CA GLU A 198 8.65 -14.71 -6.97
C GLU A 198 9.97 -14.02 -6.58
N PRO A 199 11.12 -14.51 -7.09
CA PRO A 199 12.45 -14.00 -6.70
C PRO A 199 12.65 -12.51 -6.90
N ALA A 200 11.96 -11.91 -7.89
CA ALA A 200 11.95 -10.47 -8.11
C ALA A 200 11.42 -9.67 -6.90
N ARG A 201 10.71 -10.32 -5.95
CA ARG A 201 10.24 -9.73 -4.68
C ARG A 201 11.24 -9.85 -3.54
N GLY A 202 12.39 -10.49 -3.73
CA GLY A 202 13.44 -10.64 -2.73
C GLY A 202 13.76 -9.35 -1.98
N PRO A 203 14.06 -8.22 -2.66
CA PRO A 203 14.35 -6.95 -1.98
C PRO A 203 13.20 -6.44 -1.09
N LEU A 204 11.94 -6.61 -1.51
CA LEU A 204 10.79 -6.23 -0.68
C LEU A 204 10.64 -7.16 0.52
N ALA A 205 10.80 -8.46 0.32
CA ALA A 205 10.75 -9.45 1.40
C ALA A 205 11.82 -9.17 2.46
N GLU A 206 13.04 -8.84 2.05
CA GLU A 206 14.11 -8.45 2.97
C GLU A 206 13.76 -7.21 3.79
N ARG A 207 13.15 -6.19 3.16
CA ARG A 207 12.66 -5.00 3.87
C ARG A 207 11.57 -5.35 4.89
N VAL A 208 10.67 -6.29 4.57
CA VAL A 208 9.64 -6.77 5.51
C VAL A 208 10.26 -7.52 6.68
N VAL A 209 11.26 -8.39 6.43
CA VAL A 209 12.00 -9.08 7.50
C VAL A 209 12.71 -8.07 8.40
N ARG A 210 13.37 -7.06 7.82
CA ARG A 210 14.04 -6.00 8.57
C ARG A 210 13.04 -5.20 9.40
N LEU A 211 11.90 -4.82 8.82
CA LEU A 211 10.83 -4.14 9.55
C LEU A 211 10.38 -4.94 10.78
N ALA A 212 10.18 -6.25 10.65
CA ALA A 212 9.80 -7.09 11.77
C ALA A 212 10.92 -7.22 12.82
N ALA A 213 12.19 -7.22 12.39
CA ALA A 213 13.34 -7.26 13.28
C ALA A 213 13.49 -5.97 14.09
N ASP A 214 13.35 -4.81 13.44
CA ASP A 214 13.47 -3.48 14.05
C ASP A 214 12.41 -3.26 15.13
N HIS A 215 11.24 -3.89 14.97
CA HIS A 215 10.12 -3.83 15.93
C HIS A 215 9.99 -5.07 16.82
N ARG A 216 10.94 -6.01 16.79
CA ARG A 216 10.84 -7.28 17.53
C ARG A 216 10.50 -7.13 19.02
N PRO A 217 11.01 -6.12 19.76
CA PRO A 217 10.61 -5.91 21.16
C PRO A 217 9.11 -5.64 21.34
N ASP A 218 8.49 -5.00 20.34
CA ASP A 218 7.12 -4.49 20.37
C ASP A 218 6.10 -5.47 19.77
N LEU A 219 6.55 -6.48 19.00
CA LEU A 219 5.65 -7.47 18.39
C LEU A 219 5.03 -8.42 19.43
N GLY A 220 5.51 -8.40 20.68
CA GLY A 220 5.10 -9.33 21.72
C GLY A 220 5.81 -10.68 21.59
N ARG A 221 6.04 -11.34 22.74
CA ARG A 221 6.53 -12.73 22.77
C ARG A 221 5.33 -13.68 22.62
N PRO A 222 5.52 -14.89 22.04
CA PRO A 222 4.53 -15.96 22.20
C PRO A 222 4.19 -16.11 23.68
N GLY A 223 2.89 -16.18 23.97
CA GLY A 223 2.34 -16.15 25.32
C GLY A 223 3.05 -17.09 26.29
N ARG A 224 3.29 -16.59 27.49
CA ARG A 224 3.20 -17.43 28.69
C ARG A 224 1.73 -17.67 29.01
#